data_AF-A0A2M7XSC4-F1
#
_entry.id   AF-A0A2M7XSC4-F1
#
_cell.length_a   1.000
_cell.length_b   1.000
_cell.length_c   1.000
_cell.angle_alpha   90.00
_cell.angle_beta   90.00
_cell.angle_gamma   90.00
#
_symmetry.space_group_name_H-M   'P 1'
#
loop_
_entity.id
_entity.type
_entity.pdbx_description
1 polymer ?
#
loop_
_entity_poly.entity_id
_entity_poly.type
_entity_poly.pdbx_seq_one_letter_code
_entity_poly.pdbx_strand_id
1 'polypeptide(L)'
;PFLFSSMAMGAVGRAAMSMIEEVRRQFREIPELVLGLKIVEKYKGGEEMSPEDDAIFLDAISKAQYGECVSISTKAAIKEMVVPGLLAVITPVVVGFLFGAETLGGLLAGVTVTGVLMAIFQSNAGGAWDNAKKMFENGIDINGEKYFKGSEAHKAAVVGDTVGDPFKDTSGPSLNILIKLMSVVSLVIAPLIATIVGF
;
A
#
# COMPACT_ATOMS: atom_id res chain seq x y z
N PRO A 1 0.37 0.76 -17.32
CA PRO A 1 0.48 -0.02 -16.05
C PRO A 1 1.66 0.40 -15.18
N PHE A 2 2.91 0.29 -15.65
CA PHE A 2 4.11 0.62 -14.87
C PHE A 2 4.10 2.05 -14.29
N LEU A 3 3.73 3.02 -15.12
CA LEU A 3 3.58 4.42 -14.69
C LEU A 3 2.56 4.57 -13.55
N PHE A 4 1.39 3.94 -13.70
CA PHE A 4 0.34 3.95 -12.67
C PHE A 4 0.85 3.34 -11.36
N SER A 5 1.49 2.16 -11.41
CA SER A 5 2.05 1.52 -10.22
C SER A 5 3.13 2.39 -9.58
N SER A 6 4.01 3.02 -10.36
CA SER A 6 5.03 3.92 -9.85
C SER A 6 4.43 5.13 -9.12
N MET A 7 3.35 5.71 -9.64
CA MET A 7 2.65 6.82 -8.98
C MET A 7 2.02 6.36 -7.66
N ALA A 8 1.31 5.23 -7.69
CA ALA A 8 0.66 4.67 -6.51
C ALA A 8 1.67 4.30 -5.40
N MET A 9 2.76 3.60 -5.75
CA MET A 9 3.80 3.23 -4.80
C MET A 9 4.54 4.47 -4.26
N GLY A 10 4.84 5.44 -5.11
CA GLY A 10 5.46 6.70 -4.68
C GLY A 10 4.56 7.49 -3.72
N ALA A 11 3.25 7.50 -3.93
CA ALA A 11 2.27 8.11 -3.04
C ALA A 11 2.26 7.45 -1.66
N VAL A 12 2.21 6.11 -1.62
CA VAL A 12 2.27 5.35 -0.36
C VAL A 12 3.59 5.62 0.35
N GLY A 13 4.72 5.62 -0.36
CA GLY A 13 6.03 5.91 0.24
C GLY A 13 6.11 7.29 0.90
N ARG A 14 5.57 8.34 0.25
CA ARG A 14 5.49 9.69 0.84
C ARG A 14 4.60 9.71 2.09
N ALA A 15 3.41 9.12 2.01
CA ALA A 15 2.47 9.08 3.13
C ALA A 15 3.04 8.29 4.33
N ALA A 16 3.70 7.16 4.06
CA ALA A 16 4.37 6.34 5.06
C ALA A 16 5.52 7.11 5.73
N MET A 17 6.31 7.89 4.98
CA MET A 17 7.38 8.69 5.58
C MET A 17 6.81 9.76 6.54
N SER A 18 5.76 10.47 6.12
CA SER A 18 5.07 11.43 6.99
C SER A 18 4.47 10.76 8.24
N MET A 19 3.92 9.55 8.10
CA MET A 19 3.44 8.76 9.24
C MET A 19 4.59 8.40 10.20
N ILE A 20 5.74 7.97 9.68
CA ILE A 20 6.92 7.63 10.49
C ILE A 20 7.43 8.85 11.25
N GLU A 21 7.53 10.01 10.59
CA GLU A 21 7.96 11.26 11.23
C GLU A 21 7.01 11.68 12.34
N GLU A 22 5.70 11.55 12.12
CA GLU A 22 4.69 11.88 13.11
C GLU A 22 4.73 10.92 14.32
N VAL A 23 4.81 9.61 14.09
CA VAL A 23 4.96 8.63 15.17
C VAL A 23 6.24 8.90 15.96
N ARG A 24 7.36 9.19 15.28
CA ARG A 24 8.62 9.56 15.94
C ARG A 24 8.50 10.86 16.74
N ARG A 25 7.74 11.84 16.27
CA ARG A 25 7.45 13.07 17.01
C ARG A 25 6.69 12.75 18.29
N GLN A 26 5.61 11.97 18.21
CA GLN A 26 4.81 11.57 19.38
C GLN A 26 5.67 10.85 20.43
N PHE A 27 6.51 9.89 20.03
CA PHE A 27 7.42 9.21 20.97
C PHE A 27 8.53 10.10 21.55
N ARG A 28 8.89 11.23 20.91
CA ARG A 28 9.87 12.19 21.46
C ARG A 28 9.22 13.20 22.40
N GLU A 29 8.00 13.61 22.12
CA GLU A 29 7.32 14.73 22.79
C GLU A 29 6.32 14.30 23.86
N ILE A 30 5.86 13.04 23.85
CA ILE A 30 4.87 12.51 24.80
C ILE A 30 5.53 11.44 25.67
N PRO A 31 6.01 11.78 26.89
CA PRO A 31 6.73 10.88 27.77
C PRO A 31 5.93 9.61 28.14
N GLU A 32 4.61 9.73 28.27
CA GLU A 32 3.70 8.64 28.63
C GLU A 32 3.77 7.51 27.59
N LEU A 33 3.96 7.83 26.30
CA LEU A 33 4.10 6.81 25.25
C LEU A 33 5.39 5.99 25.40
N VAL A 34 6.48 6.62 25.86
CA VAL A 34 7.74 5.91 26.12
C VAL A 34 7.60 4.99 27.33
N LEU A 35 6.84 5.40 28.34
CA LEU A 35 6.51 4.55 29.49
C LEU A 35 5.64 3.37 29.07
N GLY A 36 4.58 3.62 28.31
CA GLY A 36 3.74 2.58 27.73
C GLY A 36 4.53 1.59 26.88
N LEU A 37 5.49 2.06 26.09
CA LEU A 37 6.39 1.19 25.31
C LEU A 37 7.21 0.27 26.23
N LYS A 38 7.82 0.80 27.30
CA LYS A 38 8.59 -0.02 28.25
C LYS A 38 7.74 -1.09 28.93
N ILE A 39 6.48 -0.78 29.23
CA ILE A 39 5.53 -1.74 29.80
C ILE A 39 5.25 -2.85 28.79
N VAL A 40 4.95 -2.52 27.53
CA VAL A 40 4.77 -3.52 26.47
C VAL A 40 6.01 -4.39 26.32
N GLU A 41 7.22 -3.82 26.42
CA GLU A 41 8.46 -4.61 26.37
C GLU A 41 8.64 -5.54 27.56
N LYS A 42 8.28 -5.11 28.78
CA LYS A 42 8.31 -5.92 29.99
C LYS A 42 7.41 -7.15 29.85
N TYR A 43 6.24 -7.00 29.25
CA TYR A 43 5.23 -8.07 29.11
C TYR A 43 5.24 -8.80 27.76
N LYS A 44 6.27 -8.61 26.91
CA LYS A 44 6.42 -9.28 25.59
C LYS A 44 6.34 -10.81 25.65
N GLY A 45 6.57 -11.43 26.81
CA GLY A 45 6.49 -12.87 27.04
C GLY A 45 5.09 -13.45 27.25
N GLY A 46 4.04 -12.62 27.21
CA GLY A 46 2.66 -13.07 27.42
C GLY A 46 2.24 -13.20 28.89
N GLU A 47 2.99 -12.58 29.80
CA GLU A 47 2.62 -12.46 31.21
C GLU A 47 1.45 -11.48 31.37
N GLU A 48 0.58 -11.74 32.36
CA GLU A 48 -0.55 -10.88 32.65
C GLU A 48 -0.06 -9.58 33.30
N MET A 49 -0.52 -8.45 32.77
CA MET A 49 -0.06 -7.13 33.20
C MET A 49 -0.56 -6.83 34.61
N SER A 50 0.31 -6.26 35.46
CA SER A 50 -0.10 -5.85 36.80
C SER A 50 -1.16 -4.74 36.72
N PRO A 51 -2.08 -4.61 37.69
CA PRO A 51 -3.08 -3.53 37.67
C PRO A 51 -2.47 -2.12 37.62
N GLU A 52 -1.26 -1.96 38.19
CA GLU A 52 -0.51 -0.70 38.19
C GLU A 52 0.07 -0.39 36.80
N ASP A 53 0.68 -1.39 36.14
CA ASP A 53 1.20 -1.24 34.79
C ASP A 53 0.08 -1.07 33.75
N ASP A 54 -1.08 -1.70 33.96
CA ASP A 54 -2.25 -1.53 33.09
C ASP A 54 -2.78 -0.09 33.14
N ALA A 55 -2.85 0.51 34.34
CA ALA A 55 -3.25 1.90 34.49
C ALA A 55 -2.30 2.87 33.76
N ILE A 56 -0.98 2.64 33.83
CA ILE A 56 0.02 3.46 33.13
C ILE A 56 -0.09 3.26 31.61
N PHE A 57 -0.31 2.03 31.15
CA PHE A 57 -0.50 1.73 29.74
C PHE A 57 -1.76 2.38 29.17
N LEU A 58 -2.87 2.33 29.91
CA LEU A 58 -4.13 2.99 29.53
C LEU A 58 -3.99 4.52 29.48
N ASP A 59 -3.30 5.12 30.45
CA ASP A 59 -2.99 6.54 30.40
C ASP A 59 -2.15 6.88 29.17
N ALA A 60 -1.10 6.11 28.86
CA ALA A 60 -0.29 6.30 27.66
C ALA A 60 -1.11 6.24 26.36
N ILE A 61 -2.00 5.25 26.22
CA ILE A 61 -2.91 5.14 25.07
C ILE A 61 -3.82 6.37 24.98
N SER A 62 -4.31 6.89 26.11
CA SER A 62 -5.18 8.07 26.13
C SER A 62 -4.48 9.34 25.63
N LYS A 63 -3.15 9.41 25.76
CA LYS A 63 -2.34 10.54 25.28
C LYS A 63 -1.93 10.40 23.81
N ALA A 64 -2.06 9.22 23.22
CA ALA A 64 -1.68 9.00 21.82
C ALA A 64 -2.55 9.84 20.87
N GLN A 65 -1.91 10.56 19.95
CA GLN A 65 -2.59 11.46 19.03
C GLN A 65 -2.98 10.72 17.75
N TYR A 66 -3.92 9.79 17.86
CA TYR A 66 -4.41 9.00 16.71
C TYR A 66 -4.98 9.86 15.58
N GLY A 67 -5.61 11.00 15.94
CA GLY A 67 -6.18 11.94 14.98
C GLY A 67 -5.16 12.52 13.99
N GLU A 68 -3.92 12.73 14.42
CA GLU A 68 -2.86 13.24 13.53
C GLU A 68 -2.45 12.20 12.49
N CYS A 69 -2.26 10.94 12.92
CA CYS A 69 -2.00 9.82 12.02
C CYS A 69 -3.13 9.64 10.99
N VAL A 70 -4.39 9.69 11.44
CA VAL A 70 -5.57 9.60 10.56
C VAL A 70 -5.63 10.77 9.58
N SER A 71 -5.32 11.99 10.02
CA SER A 71 -5.29 13.20 9.20
C SER A 71 -4.24 13.09 8.09
N ILE A 72 -3.04 12.58 8.40
CA ILE A 72 -1.96 12.36 7.43
C ILE A 72 -2.39 11.37 6.34
N SER A 73 -2.85 10.18 6.73
CA SER A 73 -3.25 9.15 5.75
C SER A 73 -4.43 9.61 4.90
N THR A 74 -5.41 10.29 5.50
CA THR A 74 -6.60 10.80 4.81
C THR A 74 -6.24 11.87 3.78
N LYS A 75 -5.46 12.89 4.17
CA LYS A 75 -5.06 13.97 3.27
C LYS A 75 -4.19 13.45 2.12
N ALA A 76 -3.25 12.55 2.43
CA ALA A 76 -2.40 11.95 1.42
C ALA A 76 -3.22 11.10 0.43
N ALA A 77 -4.11 10.23 0.94
CA ALA A 77 -4.95 9.38 0.08
C ALA A 77 -5.80 10.21 -0.89
N ILE A 78 -6.52 11.23 -0.38
CA ILE A 78 -7.39 12.09 -1.21
C ILE A 78 -6.59 12.85 -2.27
N LYS A 79 -5.42 13.40 -1.90
CA LYS A 79 -4.61 14.16 -2.84
C LYS A 79 -3.97 13.28 -3.90
N GLU A 80 -3.40 12.15 -3.48
CA GLU A 80 -2.57 11.30 -4.33
C GLU A 80 -3.39 10.38 -5.24
N MET A 81 -4.66 10.07 -4.91
CA MET A 81 -5.53 9.26 -5.78
C MET A 81 -5.98 9.97 -7.06
N VAL A 82 -5.94 11.31 -7.07
CA VAL A 82 -6.43 12.12 -8.21
C VAL A 82 -5.60 11.86 -9.46
N VAL A 83 -4.27 11.86 -9.35
CA VAL A 83 -3.38 11.77 -10.51
C VAL A 83 -3.48 10.41 -11.22
N PRO A 84 -3.39 9.25 -10.53
CA PRO A 84 -3.58 7.95 -11.17
C PRO A 84 -5.00 7.76 -11.75
N GLY A 85 -6.03 8.32 -11.09
CA GLY A 85 -7.41 8.29 -11.59
C GLY A 85 -7.59 9.09 -12.88
N LEU A 86 -7.05 10.32 -12.93
CA LEU A 86 -7.07 11.14 -14.14
C LEU A 86 -6.29 10.49 -15.28
N LEU A 87 -5.13 9.87 -14.99
CA LEU A 87 -4.37 9.12 -16.00
C LEU A 87 -5.23 8.05 -16.67
N ALA A 88 -6.01 7.30 -15.88
CA ALA A 88 -6.88 6.23 -16.39
C ALA A 88 -8.00 6.75 -17.31
N VAL A 89 -8.57 7.93 -17.02
CA VAL A 89 -9.69 8.49 -17.77
C VAL A 89 -9.23 9.31 -18.98
N ILE A 90 -8.19 10.12 -18.81
CA ILE A 90 -7.70 11.04 -19.85
C ILE A 90 -6.97 10.28 -20.97
N THR A 91 -6.18 9.26 -20.63
CA THR A 91 -5.36 8.56 -21.63
C THR A 91 -6.18 7.99 -22.78
N PRO A 92 -7.28 7.23 -22.56
CA PRO A 92 -8.14 6.75 -23.65
C PRO A 92 -8.74 7.88 -24.50
N VAL A 93 -9.17 8.97 -23.87
CA VAL A 93 -9.78 10.12 -24.55
C VAL A 93 -8.75 10.78 -25.47
N VAL A 94 -7.57 11.11 -24.94
CA VAL A 94 -6.50 11.74 -25.71
C VAL A 94 -6.04 10.84 -26.84
N VAL A 95 -5.81 9.55 -26.58
CA VAL A 95 -5.34 8.61 -27.60
C VAL A 95 -6.40 8.39 -28.68
N GLY A 96 -7.67 8.24 -28.28
CA GLY A 96 -8.78 8.02 -29.20
C GLY A 96 -9.04 9.19 -30.14
N PHE A 97 -9.05 10.43 -29.64
CA PHE A 97 -9.32 11.61 -30.47
C PHE A 97 -8.12 12.11 -31.27
N LEU A 98 -6.88 11.88 -30.81
CA LEU A 98 -5.69 12.33 -31.54
C LEU A 98 -5.13 11.30 -32.52
N PHE A 99 -5.27 10.00 -32.23
CA PHE A 99 -4.59 8.94 -32.99
C PHE A 99 -5.54 7.86 -33.55
N GLY A 100 -6.85 7.98 -33.32
CA GLY A 100 -7.86 7.06 -33.85
C GLY A 100 -8.04 5.77 -33.04
N ALA A 101 -8.96 4.92 -33.50
CA ALA A 101 -9.38 3.72 -32.75
C ALA A 101 -8.40 2.56 -32.88
N GLU A 102 -7.64 2.44 -33.97
CA GLU A 102 -6.62 1.39 -34.09
C GLU A 102 -5.52 1.58 -33.04
N THR A 103 -5.05 2.82 -32.88
CA THR A 103 -4.05 3.17 -31.85
C THR A 103 -4.62 2.96 -30.45
N LEU A 104 -5.87 3.37 -30.21
CA LEU A 104 -6.56 3.13 -28.95
C LEU A 104 -6.70 1.63 -28.65
N GLY A 105 -7.05 0.82 -29.64
CA GLY A 105 -7.13 -0.64 -29.53
C GLY A 105 -5.78 -1.26 -29.19
N GLY A 106 -4.71 -0.81 -29.84
CA GLY A 106 -3.33 -1.21 -29.52
C GLY A 106 -2.94 -0.85 -28.08
N LEU A 107 -3.28 0.35 -27.62
CA LEU A 107 -3.08 0.76 -26.23
C LEU A 107 -3.83 -0.16 -25.26
N LEU A 108 -5.12 -0.43 -25.49
CA LEU A 108 -5.92 -1.29 -24.61
C LEU A 108 -5.38 -2.72 -24.55
N ALA A 109 -4.98 -3.28 -25.69
CA ALA A 109 -4.34 -4.59 -25.75
C ALA A 109 -3.04 -4.61 -24.93
N GLY A 110 -2.16 -3.62 -25.13
CA GLY A 110 -0.90 -3.49 -24.39
C GLY A 110 -1.09 -3.30 -22.89
N VAL A 111 -2.02 -2.42 -22.50
CA VAL A 111 -2.37 -2.17 -21.09
C VAL A 111 -2.92 -3.43 -20.43
N THR A 112 -3.73 -4.21 -21.15
CA THR A 112 -4.31 -5.46 -20.63
C THR A 112 -3.23 -6.51 -20.40
N VAL A 113 -2.44 -6.86 -21.41
CA VAL A 113 -1.45 -7.94 -21.30
C VAL A 113 -0.37 -7.61 -20.27
N THR A 114 0.13 -6.37 -20.25
CA THR A 114 1.16 -5.95 -19.29
C THR A 114 0.58 -5.70 -17.90
N GLY A 115 -0.63 -5.18 -17.83
CA GLY A 115 -1.30 -4.85 -16.57
C GLY A 115 -1.69 -6.08 -15.78
N VAL A 116 -2.22 -7.13 -16.44
CA VAL A 116 -2.58 -8.39 -15.78
C VAL A 116 -1.34 -9.07 -15.18
N LEU A 117 -0.26 -9.17 -15.96
CA LEU A 117 0.99 -9.77 -15.48
C LEU A 117 1.53 -9.03 -14.25
N MET A 118 1.52 -7.69 -14.30
CA MET A 118 2.00 -6.89 -13.17
C MET A 118 1.07 -6.97 -11.95
N ALA A 119 -0.25 -6.97 -12.14
CA ALA A 119 -1.23 -7.09 -11.05
C ALA A 119 -1.07 -8.41 -10.28
N ILE A 120 -0.87 -9.51 -11.01
CA ILE A 120 -0.63 -10.84 -10.42
C ILE A 120 0.72 -10.86 -9.69
N PHE A 121 1.78 -10.37 -10.34
CA PHE A 121 3.11 -10.29 -9.74
C PHE A 121 3.10 -9.52 -8.41
N GLN A 122 2.53 -8.31 -8.41
CA GLN A 122 2.53 -7.44 -7.23
C GLN A 122 1.71 -8.05 -6.08
N SER A 123 0.50 -8.54 -6.38
CA SER A 123 -0.38 -9.17 -5.39
C SER A 123 0.26 -10.42 -4.77
N ASN A 124 0.85 -11.29 -5.60
CA ASN A 124 1.45 -12.53 -5.12
C ASN A 124 2.77 -12.30 -4.38
N ALA A 125 3.63 -11.41 -4.87
CA ALA A 125 4.90 -11.09 -4.21
C ALA A 125 4.66 -10.48 -2.83
N GLY A 126 3.75 -9.49 -2.72
CA GLY A 126 3.40 -8.91 -1.43
C GLY A 126 2.77 -9.93 -0.48
N GLY A 127 1.85 -10.76 -0.96
CA GLY A 127 1.25 -11.83 -0.15
C GLY A 127 2.27 -12.88 0.33
N ALA A 128 3.25 -13.21 -0.52
CA ALA A 128 4.33 -14.12 -0.14
C ALA A 128 5.21 -13.54 0.98
N TRP A 129 5.55 -12.25 0.92
CA TRP A 129 6.32 -11.59 1.98
C TRP A 129 5.56 -11.50 3.32
N ASP A 130 4.26 -11.17 3.30
CA ASP A 130 3.44 -11.17 4.52
C ASP A 130 3.36 -12.57 5.15
N ASN A 131 3.14 -13.59 4.33
CA ASN A 131 3.10 -14.98 4.80
C ASN A 131 4.45 -15.43 5.35
N ALA A 132 5.56 -15.07 4.70
CA ALA A 132 6.90 -15.37 5.21
C ALA A 132 7.15 -14.71 6.57
N LYS A 133 6.76 -13.44 6.76
CA LYS A 133 6.83 -12.77 8.06
C LYS A 133 6.02 -13.52 9.12
N LYS A 134 4.77 -13.88 8.82
CA LYS A 134 3.89 -14.65 9.73
C LYS A 134 4.48 -16.00 10.12
N MET A 135 5.19 -16.69 9.21
CA MET A 135 5.88 -17.95 9.52
C MET A 135 6.96 -17.75 10.59
N PHE A 136 7.74 -16.66 10.53
CA PHE A 136 8.72 -16.33 11.56
C PHE A 136 8.09 -15.88 12.88
N GLU A 137 6.94 -15.19 12.84
CA GLU A 137 6.18 -14.79 14.04
C GLU A 137 5.62 -15.99 14.80
N ASN A 138 5.19 -17.04 14.08
CA ASN A 138 4.69 -18.29 14.66
C ASN A 138 5.81 -19.23 15.17
N GLY A 139 7.07 -18.91 14.86
CA GLY A 139 8.21 -19.78 15.13
C GLY A 139 8.33 -20.89 14.09
N ILE A 140 9.41 -20.87 13.32
CA ILE A 140 9.68 -21.87 12.27
C ILE A 140 11.03 -22.52 12.48
N ASP A 141 11.09 -23.83 12.23
CA ASP A 141 12.34 -24.59 12.17
C ASP A 141 12.76 -24.74 10.70
N ILE A 142 13.92 -24.20 10.35
CA ILE A 142 14.50 -24.30 9.02
C ILE A 142 15.86 -24.97 9.15
N ASN A 143 15.99 -26.18 8.59
CA ASN A 143 17.23 -26.97 8.61
C ASN A 143 17.79 -27.25 10.03
N GLY A 144 16.92 -27.37 11.03
CA GLY A 144 17.32 -27.62 12.43
C GLY A 144 17.63 -26.36 13.22
N GLU A 145 17.53 -25.17 12.62
CA GLU A 145 17.61 -23.89 13.30
C GLU A 145 16.22 -23.30 13.52
N LYS A 146 15.89 -23.01 14.79
CA LYS A 146 14.65 -22.34 15.15
C LYS A 146 14.78 -20.83 15.00
N TYR A 147 13.96 -20.28 14.12
CA TYR A 147 13.79 -18.84 13.94
C TYR A 147 12.50 -18.39 14.64
N PHE A 148 12.59 -17.26 15.32
CA PHE A 148 11.50 -16.70 16.13
C PHE A 148 11.38 -15.18 15.95
N LYS A 149 10.30 -14.63 16.50
CA LYS A 149 10.03 -13.19 16.49
C LYS A 149 11.19 -12.40 17.11
N GLY A 150 11.72 -11.45 16.35
CA GLY A 150 12.86 -10.63 16.77
C GLY A 150 14.23 -11.13 16.32
N SER A 151 14.33 -12.34 15.74
CA SER A 151 15.53 -12.78 15.03
C SER A 151 15.86 -11.88 13.83
N GLU A 152 17.11 -11.90 13.36
CA GLU A 152 17.51 -11.11 12.18
C GLU A 152 16.73 -11.53 10.92
N ALA A 153 16.44 -12.82 10.76
CA ALA A 153 15.58 -13.32 9.67
C ALA A 153 14.16 -12.76 9.76
N HIS A 154 13.58 -12.68 10.96
CA HIS A 154 12.28 -12.04 11.17
C HIS A 154 12.31 -10.56 10.81
N LYS A 155 13.33 -9.80 11.22
CA LYS A 155 13.46 -8.38 10.85
C LYS A 155 13.58 -8.20 9.32
N ALA A 156 14.33 -9.05 8.65
CA ALA A 156 14.41 -9.04 7.18
C ALA A 156 13.06 -9.34 6.52
N ALA A 157 12.29 -10.29 7.06
CA ALA A 157 10.95 -10.60 6.58
C ALA A 157 9.96 -9.44 6.81
N VAL A 158 10.07 -8.73 7.94
CA VAL A 158 9.30 -7.50 8.20
C VAL A 158 9.62 -6.43 7.16
N VAL A 159 10.90 -6.23 6.80
CA VAL A 159 11.27 -5.30 5.72
C VAL A 159 10.64 -5.73 4.39
N GLY A 160 10.69 -7.02 4.05
CA GLY A 160 10.04 -7.55 2.85
C GLY A 160 8.53 -7.28 2.82
N ASP A 161 7.83 -7.48 3.93
CA ASP A 161 6.39 -7.20 4.04
C ASP A 161 6.08 -5.71 3.85
N THR A 162 6.86 -4.82 4.46
CA THR A 162 6.67 -3.37 4.29
C THR A 162 6.91 -2.89 2.86
N VAL A 163 7.77 -3.57 2.08
CA VAL A 163 7.92 -3.35 0.64
C VAL A 163 6.72 -3.93 -0.13
N GLY A 164 6.20 -5.06 0.34
CA GLY A 164 5.05 -5.78 -0.23
C GLY A 164 3.68 -5.12 0.00
N ASP A 165 3.51 -4.31 1.04
CA ASP A 165 2.26 -3.60 1.37
C ASP A 165 1.74 -2.72 0.21
N PRO A 166 2.52 -1.77 -0.35
CA PRO A 166 2.06 -0.99 -1.49
C PRO A 166 1.86 -1.84 -2.76
N PHE A 167 2.50 -3.01 -2.85
CA PHE A 167 2.32 -3.94 -3.97
C PHE A 167 0.96 -4.64 -3.88
N LYS A 168 0.64 -5.26 -2.74
CA LYS A 168 -0.55 -6.11 -2.58
C LYS A 168 -1.82 -5.35 -2.22
N ASP A 169 -1.71 -4.20 -1.54
CA ASP A 169 -2.89 -3.48 -1.01
C ASP A 169 -3.21 -2.19 -1.76
N THR A 170 -2.29 -1.68 -2.59
CA THR A 170 -2.50 -0.44 -3.35
C THR A 170 -2.38 -0.66 -4.85
N SER A 171 -1.17 -0.89 -5.36
CA SER A 171 -0.91 -0.89 -6.80
C SER A 171 -1.45 -2.12 -7.51
N GLY A 172 -1.18 -3.33 -7.00
CA GLY A 172 -1.58 -4.61 -7.62
C GLY A 172 -3.09 -4.72 -7.86
N PRO A 173 -3.94 -4.58 -6.83
CA PRO A 173 -5.40 -4.62 -7.01
C PRO A 173 -5.92 -3.48 -7.90
N SER A 174 -5.34 -2.29 -7.80
CA SER A 174 -5.79 -1.12 -8.57
C SER A 174 -5.52 -1.23 -10.07
N LEU A 175 -4.52 -2.02 -10.49
CA LEU A 175 -4.26 -2.28 -11.91
C LEU A 175 -5.43 -2.99 -12.59
N ASN A 176 -6.15 -3.86 -11.89
CA ASN A 176 -7.35 -4.50 -12.43
C ASN A 176 -8.46 -3.49 -12.71
N ILE A 177 -8.59 -2.48 -11.84
CA ILE A 177 -9.54 -1.38 -12.01
C ILE A 177 -9.11 -0.47 -13.15
N LEU A 178 -7.82 -0.13 -13.23
CA LEU A 178 -7.24 0.67 -14.31
C LEU A 178 -7.59 0.08 -15.68
N ILE A 179 -7.36 -1.22 -15.89
CA ILE A 179 -7.65 -1.90 -17.16
C ILE A 179 -9.14 -1.80 -17.50
N LYS A 180 -10.02 -2.15 -16.56
CA LYS A 180 -11.47 -2.10 -16.79
C LYS A 180 -11.97 -0.69 -17.07
N LEU A 181 -11.49 0.29 -16.30
CA LEU A 181 -11.90 1.68 -16.46
C LEU A 181 -11.46 2.23 -17.82
N MET A 182 -10.22 1.99 -18.24
CA MET A 182 -9.73 2.41 -19.56
C MET A 182 -10.56 1.78 -20.69
N SER A 183 -10.89 0.50 -20.58
CA SER A 183 -11.72 -0.20 -21.58
C SER A 183 -13.15 0.35 -21.63
N VAL A 184 -13.77 0.61 -20.47
CA VAL A 184 -15.14 1.17 -20.41
C VAL A 184 -15.16 2.59 -20.97
N VAL A 185 -14.21 3.45 -20.60
CA VAL A 185 -14.12 4.82 -21.15
C VAL A 185 -13.95 4.78 -22.67
N SER A 186 -13.06 3.91 -23.16
CA SER A 186 -12.83 3.74 -24.61
C SER A 186 -14.09 3.31 -25.35
N LEU A 187 -14.85 2.37 -24.78
CA LEU A 187 -16.10 1.89 -25.36
C LEU A 187 -17.15 3.00 -25.43
N VAL A 188 -17.26 3.83 -24.38
CA VAL A 188 -18.20 4.95 -24.32
C VAL A 188 -17.89 6.01 -25.39
N ILE A 189 -16.60 6.30 -25.64
CA ILE A 189 -16.20 7.31 -26.63
C ILE A 189 -16.09 6.77 -28.06
N ALA A 190 -16.13 5.45 -28.26
CA ALA A 190 -15.93 4.84 -29.58
C ALA A 190 -16.89 5.37 -30.68
N PRO A 191 -18.21 5.56 -30.44
CA PRO A 191 -19.09 6.14 -31.45
C PRO A 191 -18.72 7.58 -31.82
N LEU A 192 -18.22 8.36 -30.85
CA LEU A 192 -17.77 9.73 -31.07
C LEU A 192 -16.48 9.76 -31.91
N ILE A 193 -15.53 8.86 -31.63
CA ILE A 193 -14.32 8.72 -32.44
C ILE A 193 -14.69 8.38 -33.88
N ALA A 194 -15.56 7.39 -34.09
CA ALA A 194 -15.99 6.98 -35.43
C ALA A 194 -16.67 8.10 -36.22
N THR A 195 -17.40 8.99 -35.55
CA THR A 195 -18.12 10.10 -36.20
C THR A 195 -17.22 11.32 -36.44
N ILE A 196 -16.33 11.66 -35.49
CA ILE A 196 -15.55 12.90 -35.50
C ILE A 196 -14.20 12.73 -36.20
N VAL A 197 -13.52 11.61 -35.96
CA VAL A 197 -12.19 11.33 -36.51
C VAL A 197 -12.29 10.64 -37.87
N GLY A 198 -13.38 9.88 -38.09
CA GLY A 198 -13.63 9.13 -39.32
C GLY A 198 -12.77 7.86 -39.41
N PHE A 199 -13.41 6.76 -39.83
CA PHE A 199 -12.75 5.57 -40.38
C PHE A 199 -13.10 5.45 -41.86
#